data_AF-A0A0W7TRW5-F1
#
_entry.id   AF-A0A0W7TRW5-F1
#
_cell.length_a   1.000
_cell.length_b   1.000
_cell.length_c   1.000
_cell.angle_alpha   90.00
_cell.angle_beta   90.00
_cell.angle_gamma   90.00
#
_symmetry.space_group_name_H-M   'P 1'
#
loop_
_entity.id
_entity.type
_entity.pdbx_description
1 polymer ?
#
loop_
_entity_poly.entity_id
_entity_poly.type
_entity_poly.pdbx_seq_one_letter_code
_entity_poly.pdbx_strand_id
1 'polypeptide(L)'
;MKLSEKIQILRKRDGYSQEELAEICNVSRQSISKWEADIALPETEKLIILSNTFKVTVDVLLKDTLSVEGIKEVSSCGNNAIKKKKSALFEGALIKESIEDENILDYIYVHKVELWNTGGKPKYWTVIFFTSAQPDFPELVSKVMISDKNRGGNWFVDFKQENTKFIVFRNKILKYEIGNAKEKSIVCDECRKLGIPDEQMHWQE
;
A
#
# COMPACT_ATOMS: atom_id res chain seq x y z
N MET A 1 -29.18 -5.76 -2.22
CA MET A 1 -29.20 -7.20 -2.59
C MET A 1 -28.78 -7.99 -1.37
N LYS A 2 -29.55 -9.01 -1.00
CA LYS A 2 -29.20 -9.88 0.12
C LYS A 2 -28.02 -10.79 -0.24
N LEU A 3 -27.36 -11.37 0.78
CA LEU A 3 -26.29 -12.35 0.57
C LEU A 3 -26.74 -13.54 -0.30
N SER A 4 -27.95 -14.06 -0.05
CA SER A 4 -28.56 -15.16 -0.81
C SER A 4 -28.63 -14.88 -2.31
N GLU A 5 -29.13 -13.70 -2.69
CA GLU A 5 -29.20 -13.23 -4.07
C GLU A 5 -27.81 -13.07 -4.69
N LYS A 6 -26.86 -12.51 -3.92
CA LYS A 6 -25.48 -12.31 -4.40
C LYS A 6 -24.76 -13.62 -4.68
N ILE A 7 -24.90 -14.61 -3.81
CA ILE A 7 -24.33 -15.95 -4.02
C ILE A 7 -24.90 -16.54 -5.31
N GLN A 8 -26.22 -16.46 -5.50
CA GLN A 8 -26.87 -17.00 -6.68
C GLN A 8 -26.43 -16.28 -7.98
N ILE A 9 -26.32 -14.95 -7.96
CA ILE A 9 -25.87 -14.15 -9.10
C ILE A 9 -24.42 -14.48 -9.44
N LEU A 10 -23.52 -14.47 -8.46
CA LEU A 10 -22.10 -14.74 -8.66
C LEU A 10 -21.85 -16.17 -9.15
N ARG A 11 -22.56 -17.15 -8.57
CA ARG A 11 -22.49 -18.55 -9.01
C ARG A 11 -22.89 -18.69 -10.48
N LYS A 12 -24.00 -18.06 -10.89
CA LYS A 12 -24.46 -18.08 -12.29
C LYS A 12 -23.53 -17.33 -13.23
N ARG A 13 -22.99 -16.18 -12.78
CA ARG A 13 -22.01 -15.38 -13.55
C ARG A 13 -20.76 -16.20 -13.88
N ASP A 14 -20.29 -16.99 -12.92
CA ASP A 14 -19.08 -17.79 -13.06
C ASP A 14 -19.36 -19.20 -13.65
N GLY A 15 -20.62 -19.48 -14.02
CA GLY A 15 -21.01 -20.71 -14.70
C GLY A 15 -21.12 -21.96 -13.84
N TYR A 16 -21.05 -21.83 -12.51
CA TYR A 16 -21.09 -22.98 -11.60
C TYR A 16 -22.51 -23.50 -11.38
N SER A 17 -22.68 -24.82 -11.31
CA SER A 17 -23.83 -25.48 -10.71
C SER A 17 -23.80 -25.38 -9.18
N GLN A 18 -24.92 -25.68 -8.50
CA GLN A 18 -24.94 -25.70 -7.03
C GLN A 18 -24.03 -26.81 -6.49
N GLU A 19 -23.96 -27.94 -7.19
CA GLU A 19 -23.08 -29.06 -6.92
C GLU A 19 -21.61 -28.66 -7.00
N GLU A 20 -21.17 -28.03 -8.09
CA GLU A 20 -19.77 -27.58 -8.24
C GLU A 20 -19.38 -26.55 -7.18
N LEU A 21 -20.26 -25.60 -6.86
CA LEU A 21 -19.98 -24.64 -5.79
C LEU A 21 -19.90 -25.31 -4.41
N ALA A 22 -20.70 -26.35 -4.19
CA ALA A 22 -20.68 -27.12 -2.95
C ALA A 22 -19.36 -27.88 -2.80
N GLU A 23 -18.84 -28.47 -3.88
CA GLU A 23 -17.53 -29.11 -3.91
C GLU A 23 -16.41 -28.10 -3.60
N ILE A 24 -16.42 -26.93 -4.24
CA ILE A 24 -15.44 -25.86 -3.98
C ILE A 24 -15.48 -25.40 -2.51
N CYS A 25 -16.67 -25.26 -1.94
CA CYS A 25 -16.85 -24.85 -0.55
C CYS A 25 -16.65 -25.99 0.45
N ASN A 26 -16.43 -27.23 -0.01
CA ASN A 26 -16.41 -28.44 0.81
C ASN A 26 -17.63 -28.54 1.74
N VAL A 27 -18.83 -28.45 1.15
CA VAL A 27 -20.13 -28.58 1.83
C VAL A 27 -21.08 -29.43 0.99
N SER A 28 -22.24 -29.79 1.56
CA SER A 28 -23.29 -30.46 0.78
C SER A 28 -23.99 -29.49 -0.17
N ARG A 29 -24.47 -29.98 -1.32
CA ARG A 29 -25.34 -29.22 -2.24
C ARG A 29 -26.54 -28.57 -1.54
N GLN A 30 -27.11 -29.26 -0.55
CA GLN A 30 -28.22 -28.75 0.27
C GLN A 30 -27.83 -27.47 1.04
N SER A 31 -26.57 -27.34 1.45
CA SER A 31 -26.06 -26.15 2.12
C SER A 31 -26.07 -24.94 1.19
N ILE A 32 -25.56 -25.09 -0.03
CA ILE A 32 -25.62 -24.05 -1.07
C ILE A 32 -27.06 -23.63 -1.35
N SER A 33 -27.97 -24.61 -1.50
CA SER A 33 -29.40 -24.33 -1.73
C SER A 33 -30.03 -23.52 -0.59
N LYS A 34 -29.72 -23.85 0.67
CA LYS A 34 -30.19 -23.09 1.84
C LYS A 34 -29.61 -21.67 1.88
N TRP A 35 -28.36 -21.47 1.47
CA TRP A 35 -27.74 -20.14 1.40
C TRP A 35 -28.40 -19.28 0.31
N GLU A 36 -28.64 -19.83 -0.88
CA GLU A 36 -29.32 -19.13 -1.98
C GLU A 36 -30.79 -18.85 -1.69
N ALA A 37 -31.43 -19.63 -0.80
CA ALA A 37 -32.82 -19.45 -0.40
C ALA A 37 -33.01 -18.57 0.86
N ASP A 38 -31.94 -17.96 1.39
CA ASP A 38 -31.97 -17.17 2.63
C ASP A 38 -32.47 -17.97 3.88
N ILE A 39 -32.33 -19.31 3.84
CA ILE A 39 -32.75 -20.21 4.93
C ILE A 39 -31.63 -20.38 5.98
N ALA A 40 -30.37 -20.30 5.54
CA ALA A 40 -29.20 -20.40 6.41
C ALA A 40 -28.10 -19.49 5.89
N LEU A 41 -27.19 -19.08 6.77
CA LEU A 41 -26.02 -18.29 6.39
C LEU A 41 -24.78 -19.19 6.26
N PRO A 42 -23.86 -18.89 5.32
CA PRO A 42 -22.55 -19.52 5.30
C PRO A 42 -21.75 -19.18 6.56
N GLU A 43 -21.00 -20.15 7.06
CA GLU A 43 -20.04 -19.92 8.14
C GLU A 43 -18.91 -18.99 7.67
N THR A 44 -18.20 -18.36 8.61
CA THR A 44 -17.12 -17.40 8.32
C THR A 44 -16.05 -17.98 7.38
N GLU A 45 -15.66 -19.23 7.58
CA GLU A 45 -14.70 -19.91 6.69
C GLU A 45 -15.25 -20.02 5.25
N LYS A 46 -16.54 -20.34 5.10
CA LYS A 46 -17.19 -20.47 3.79
C LYS A 46 -17.34 -19.12 3.11
N LEU A 47 -17.56 -18.04 3.86
CA LEU A 47 -17.55 -16.68 3.31
C LEU A 47 -16.19 -16.32 2.70
N ILE A 48 -15.09 -16.73 3.33
CA ILE A 48 -13.74 -16.52 2.80
C ILE A 48 -13.57 -17.33 1.50
N ILE A 49 -13.97 -18.60 1.48
CA ILE A 49 -13.90 -19.43 0.27
C ILE A 49 -14.73 -18.81 -0.85
N LEU A 50 -15.98 -18.44 -0.60
CA LEU A 50 -16.86 -17.79 -1.58
C LEU A 50 -16.25 -16.50 -2.13
N SER A 51 -15.65 -15.67 -1.27
CA SER A 51 -14.98 -14.44 -1.69
C SER A 51 -13.82 -14.71 -2.65
N ASN A 52 -13.01 -15.74 -2.36
CA ASN A 52 -11.89 -16.15 -3.20
C ASN A 52 -12.33 -16.82 -4.52
N THR A 53 -13.41 -17.59 -4.49
CA THR A 53 -14.01 -18.25 -5.66
C THR A 53 -14.56 -17.21 -6.63
N PHE A 54 -15.40 -16.31 -6.13
CA PHE A 54 -16.07 -15.31 -6.97
C PHE A 54 -15.20 -14.08 -7.29
N LYS A 55 -13.97 -14.02 -6.78
CA LYS A 55 -13.09 -12.85 -6.89
C LYS A 55 -13.85 -11.59 -6.47
N VAL A 56 -14.40 -11.61 -5.26
CA VAL A 56 -15.03 -10.45 -4.61
C VAL A 56 -14.52 -10.34 -3.17
N THR A 57 -14.67 -9.20 -2.51
CA THR A 57 -14.37 -9.10 -1.07
C THR A 57 -15.53 -9.61 -0.23
N VAL A 58 -15.26 -10.02 1.01
CA VAL A 58 -16.32 -10.42 1.95
C VAL A 58 -17.30 -9.26 2.22
N ASP A 59 -16.82 -8.01 2.24
CA ASP A 59 -17.67 -6.82 2.31
C ASP A 59 -18.71 -6.76 1.19
N VAL A 60 -18.33 -7.12 -0.05
CA VAL A 60 -19.27 -7.17 -1.19
C VAL A 60 -20.35 -8.22 -0.94
N LEU A 61 -19.99 -9.37 -0.36
CA LEU A 61 -20.95 -10.41 -0.01
C LEU A 61 -21.94 -9.94 1.07
N LEU A 62 -21.44 -9.27 2.13
CA LEU A 62 -22.24 -8.96 3.32
C LEU A 62 -22.97 -7.61 3.31
N LYS A 63 -22.47 -6.57 2.62
CA LYS A 63 -23.07 -5.22 2.66
C LYS A 63 -24.19 -5.03 1.64
N ASP A 64 -25.40 -4.74 2.09
CA ASP A 64 -26.60 -4.61 1.23
C ASP A 64 -26.51 -3.50 0.17
N THR A 65 -25.62 -2.52 0.38
CA THR A 65 -25.44 -1.32 -0.46
C THR A 65 -24.58 -1.54 -1.71
N LEU A 66 -23.92 -2.71 -1.86
CA LEU A 66 -23.03 -3.00 -2.99
C LEU A 66 -23.74 -3.90 -4.02
N SER A 67 -23.98 -3.36 -5.22
CA SER A 67 -24.50 -4.10 -6.37
C SER A 67 -23.40 -4.93 -7.04
N VAL A 68 -23.72 -6.15 -7.46
CA VAL A 68 -22.78 -7.09 -8.11
C VAL A 68 -22.31 -6.60 -9.50
N GLU A 69 -23.03 -5.65 -10.11
CA GLU A 69 -22.87 -5.21 -11.50
C GLU A 69 -21.67 -4.27 -11.79
N GLY A 70 -20.61 -4.26 -10.98
CA GLY A 70 -19.49 -3.34 -11.17
C GLY A 70 -18.13 -3.76 -10.61
N ILE A 71 -17.93 -5.06 -10.36
CA ILE A 71 -16.76 -5.53 -9.59
C ILE A 71 -15.58 -5.78 -10.53
N LYS A 72 -14.66 -4.81 -10.55
CA LYS A 72 -13.27 -4.95 -11.02
C LYS A 72 -12.49 -5.86 -10.06
N GLU A 73 -11.51 -6.57 -10.60
CA GLU A 73 -10.58 -7.48 -9.93
C GLU A 73 -10.19 -7.06 -8.50
N VAL A 74 -10.21 -8.04 -7.60
CA VAL A 74 -9.87 -7.88 -6.19
C VAL A 74 -8.37 -7.62 -6.05
N SER A 75 -8.03 -6.36 -5.79
CA SER A 75 -6.80 -6.03 -5.08
C SER A 75 -6.99 -6.39 -3.60
N SER A 76 -6.09 -7.24 -3.11
CA SER A 76 -5.88 -7.63 -1.72
C SER A 76 -6.14 -6.51 -0.69
N CYS A 77 -6.72 -6.90 0.45
CA CYS A 77 -7.16 -6.04 1.55
C CYS A 77 -6.10 -5.00 1.98
N GLY A 78 -6.41 -3.71 2.17
CA GLY A 78 -7.71 -3.04 2.18
C GLY A 78 -7.58 -1.60 1.69
N ASN A 79 -8.70 -0.97 1.33
CA ASN A 79 -8.69 0.40 0.82
C ASN A 79 -10.03 1.10 1.07
N ASN A 80 -9.96 2.28 1.70
CA ASN A 80 -10.74 3.44 1.29
C ASN A 80 -10.37 3.76 -0.18
N ALA A 81 -10.89 2.97 -1.12
CA ALA A 81 -10.48 3.00 -2.53
C ALA A 81 -11.22 4.12 -3.28
N ILE A 82 -10.68 5.33 -3.24
CA ILE A 82 -10.85 6.26 -4.36
C ILE A 82 -10.09 5.64 -5.54
N LYS A 83 -10.83 5.07 -6.50
CA LYS A 83 -10.27 4.64 -7.80
C LYS A 83 -9.78 5.88 -8.57
N LYS A 84 -8.58 6.36 -8.29
CA LYS A 84 -7.86 7.26 -9.20
C LYS A 84 -7.05 6.40 -10.17
N LYS A 85 -7.29 6.65 -11.46
CA LYS A 85 -6.39 6.49 -12.61
C LYS A 85 -4.94 6.34 -12.15
N LYS A 86 -4.21 5.28 -12.55
CA LYS A 86 -2.80 4.96 -12.22
C LYS A 86 -2.00 6.25 -12.09
N SER A 87 -2.02 6.82 -10.90
CA SER A 87 -1.40 8.10 -10.57
C SER A 87 0.04 7.73 -10.36
N ALA A 88 0.96 8.45 -10.98
CA ALA A 88 2.38 8.31 -10.70
C ALA A 88 2.55 8.41 -9.18
N LEU A 89 2.73 7.27 -8.52
CA LEU A 89 2.72 7.15 -7.08
C LEU A 89 4.16 7.28 -6.62
N PHE A 90 4.40 8.10 -5.61
CA PHE A 90 5.69 8.08 -4.94
C PHE A 90 5.80 6.77 -4.16
N GLU A 91 6.93 6.10 -4.23
CA GLU A 91 7.22 4.87 -3.49
C GLU A 91 8.62 4.95 -2.88
N GLY A 92 8.74 4.72 -1.57
CA GLY A 92 10.04 4.81 -0.91
C GLY A 92 10.02 4.45 0.57
N ALA A 93 11.06 4.88 1.27
CA ALA A 93 11.27 4.59 2.68
C ALA A 93 11.51 5.88 3.47
N LEU A 94 10.76 6.03 4.57
CA LEU A 94 10.85 7.16 5.49
C LEU A 94 11.26 6.64 6.87
N ILE A 95 12.22 7.30 7.51
CA ILE A 95 12.56 7.04 8.90
C ILE A 95 11.67 7.92 9.78
N LYS A 96 10.85 7.34 10.66
CA LYS A 96 9.90 8.12 11.47
C LYS A 96 10.60 9.17 12.33
N GLU A 97 11.77 8.85 12.86
CA GLU A 97 12.54 9.75 13.73
C GLU A 97 13.20 10.90 12.97
N SER A 98 13.14 10.89 11.64
CA SER A 98 13.77 11.88 10.75
C SER A 98 12.86 13.08 10.42
N ILE A 99 11.62 13.10 10.92
CA ILE A 99 10.64 14.17 10.70
C ILE A 99 10.30 14.93 11.99
N GLU A 100 10.00 16.22 11.86
CA GLU A 100 9.57 17.13 12.93
C GLU A 100 8.06 17.08 13.16
N ASP A 101 7.28 16.97 12.08
CA ASP A 101 5.82 16.98 12.10
C ASP A 101 5.28 15.65 11.56
N GLU A 102 4.59 14.89 12.43
CA GLU A 102 4.02 13.59 12.10
C GLU A 102 2.75 13.68 11.23
N ASN A 103 2.15 14.86 11.03
CA ASN A 103 1.00 15.04 10.14
C ASN A 103 1.33 14.67 8.69
N ILE A 104 2.63 14.65 8.31
CA ILE A 104 3.07 14.17 6.99
C ILE A 104 2.64 12.72 6.73
N LEU A 105 2.46 11.92 7.80
CA LEU A 105 2.08 10.51 7.71
C LEU A 105 0.63 10.31 7.23
N ASP A 106 -0.23 11.32 7.34
CA ASP A 106 -1.61 11.26 6.80
C ASP A 106 -1.63 11.27 5.27
N TYR A 107 -0.53 11.65 4.64
CA TYR A 107 -0.38 11.75 3.19
C TYR A 107 0.25 10.51 2.55
N ILE A 108 0.54 9.48 3.33
CA ILE A 108 1.19 8.25 2.86
C ILE A 108 0.36 7.01 3.19
N TYR A 109 0.47 6.00 2.33
CA TYR A 109 -0.03 4.65 2.55
C TYR A 109 1.13 3.76 2.97
N VAL A 110 1.14 3.35 4.23
CA VAL A 110 2.17 2.45 4.78
C VAL A 110 1.85 1.01 4.39
N HIS A 111 2.79 0.32 3.75
CA HIS A 111 2.65 -1.09 3.40
C HIS A 111 3.62 -2.01 4.14
N LYS A 112 4.68 -1.47 4.76
CA LYS A 112 5.61 -2.24 5.59
C LYS A 112 6.29 -1.32 6.62
N VAL A 113 6.55 -1.84 7.82
CA VAL A 113 7.33 -1.15 8.86
C VAL A 113 8.41 -2.10 9.37
N GLU A 114 9.63 -1.60 9.49
CA GLU A 114 10.77 -2.31 10.06
C GLU A 114 11.43 -1.49 11.17
N LEU A 115 12.12 -2.18 12.09
CA LEU A 115 12.90 -1.56 13.14
C LEU A 115 14.38 -1.92 12.94
N TRP A 116 15.21 -0.92 12.65
CA TRP A 116 16.64 -1.11 12.40
C TRP A 116 17.46 -0.66 13.61
N ASN A 117 18.33 -1.53 14.12
CA ASN A 117 19.26 -1.18 15.20
C ASN A 117 20.50 -0.52 14.60
N THR A 118 20.65 0.78 14.83
CA THR A 118 21.75 1.58 14.26
C THR A 118 22.88 1.84 15.24
N GLY A 119 22.69 1.47 16.52
CA GLY A 119 23.67 1.72 17.58
C GLY A 119 23.94 3.21 17.87
N GLY A 120 23.28 4.12 17.16
CA GLY A 120 23.47 5.57 17.24
C GLY A 120 22.46 6.28 18.14
N LYS A 121 22.22 7.56 17.85
CA LYS A 121 21.16 8.36 18.48
C LYS A 121 20.20 8.87 17.38
N PRO A 122 18.96 8.35 17.31
CA PRO A 122 18.38 7.29 18.14
C PRO A 122 18.97 5.90 17.84
N LYS A 123 18.93 5.00 18.84
CA LYS A 123 19.50 3.64 18.75
C LYS A 123 18.75 2.75 17.74
N TYR A 124 17.48 3.05 17.53
CA TYR A 124 16.62 2.34 16.59
C TYR A 124 15.99 3.34 15.63
N TRP A 125 15.89 2.94 14.36
CA TRP A 125 15.15 3.67 13.34
C TRP A 125 13.91 2.88 12.96
N THR A 126 12.77 3.55 12.99
CA THR A 126 11.50 2.99 12.49
C THR A 126 11.41 3.32 11.01
N VAL A 127 11.72 2.34 10.17
CA VAL A 127 11.65 2.49 8.71
C VAL A 127 10.25 2.17 8.24
N ILE A 128 9.60 3.16 7.64
CA ILE A 128 8.26 3.09 7.08
C ILE A 128 8.39 3.03 5.57
N PHE A 129 8.01 1.90 4.98
CA PHE A 129 7.89 1.78 3.53
C PHE A 129 6.49 2.22 3.12
N PHE A 130 6.44 3.14 2.17
CA PHE A 130 5.22 3.85 1.87
C PHE A 130 5.02 4.08 0.38
N THR A 131 3.76 4.36 0.05
CA THR A 131 3.40 5.02 -1.20
C THR A 131 2.64 6.32 -0.96
N SER A 132 2.74 7.31 -1.85
CA SER A 132 1.94 8.55 -1.75
C SER A 132 1.37 8.95 -3.10
N ALA A 133 0.10 9.36 -3.08
CA ALA A 133 -0.60 9.95 -4.22
C ALA A 133 -0.62 11.49 -4.19
N GLN A 134 -0.01 12.12 -3.18
CA GLN A 134 0.03 13.58 -3.10
C GLN A 134 1.01 14.14 -4.13
N PRO A 135 0.58 14.98 -5.08
CA PRO A 135 1.45 15.48 -6.13
C PRO A 135 2.62 16.34 -5.64
N ASP A 136 2.41 17.10 -4.57
CA ASP A 136 3.37 17.98 -3.90
C ASP A 136 4.07 17.31 -2.70
N PHE A 137 4.04 15.97 -2.65
CA PHE A 137 4.68 15.20 -1.58
C PHE A 137 6.16 15.56 -1.36
N PRO A 138 7.01 15.73 -2.41
CA PRO A 138 8.39 16.16 -2.22
C PRO A 138 8.52 17.50 -1.47
N GLU A 139 7.67 18.48 -1.80
CA GLU A 139 7.66 19.79 -1.16
C GLU A 139 7.12 19.72 0.27
N LEU A 140 6.09 18.91 0.51
CA LEU A 140 5.53 18.70 1.85
C LEU A 140 6.56 18.02 2.78
N VAL A 141 7.18 16.93 2.33
CA VAL A 141 8.14 16.20 3.17
C VAL A 141 9.41 17.03 3.42
N SER A 142 9.86 17.83 2.44
CA SER A 142 10.99 18.76 2.61
C SER A 142 10.76 19.79 3.73
N LYS A 143 9.50 20.13 4.04
CA LYS A 143 9.15 21.06 5.12
C LYS A 143 9.17 20.43 6.52
N VAL A 144 9.24 19.10 6.62
CA VAL A 144 9.18 18.41 7.91
C VAL A 144 10.43 17.60 8.22
N MET A 145 11.32 17.37 7.26
CA MET A 145 12.60 16.70 7.52
C MET A 145 13.43 17.45 8.57
N ILE A 146 14.16 16.73 9.42
CA ILE A 146 15.03 17.34 10.43
C ILE A 146 16.38 17.76 9.82
N SER A 147 16.85 18.94 10.22
CA SER A 147 18.21 19.42 9.95
C SER A 147 18.88 19.94 11.23
N ASP A 148 19.04 19.07 12.23
CA ASP A 148 19.61 19.40 13.53
C ASP A 148 20.80 18.49 13.86
N LYS A 149 21.96 19.11 14.12
CA LYS A 149 23.19 18.42 14.52
C LYS A 149 23.02 17.58 15.79
N ASN A 150 22.15 17.98 16.72
CA ASN A 150 21.90 17.23 17.95
C ASN A 150 21.01 15.99 17.73
N ARG A 151 20.31 15.92 16.59
CA ARG A 151 19.40 14.82 16.24
C ARG A 151 19.93 13.95 15.11
N GLY A 152 21.23 13.96 14.84
CA GLY A 152 21.83 13.14 13.77
C GLY A 152 22.17 13.89 12.50
N GLY A 153 22.06 15.23 12.49
CA GLY A 153 22.49 16.07 11.38
C GLY A 153 21.40 16.29 10.33
N ASN A 154 21.78 16.21 9.06
CA ASN A 154 20.87 16.37 7.93
C ASN A 154 20.22 15.03 7.62
N TRP A 155 18.93 14.92 7.90
CA TRP A 155 18.17 13.76 7.50
C TRP A 155 17.64 13.91 6.09
N PHE A 156 17.44 12.77 5.43
CA PHE A 156 16.75 12.69 4.16
C PHE A 156 15.72 11.57 4.13
N VAL A 157 14.82 11.66 3.18
CA VAL A 157 13.93 10.59 2.74
C VAL A 157 14.24 10.29 1.28
N ASP A 158 14.27 9.02 0.92
CA ASP A 158 14.43 8.59 -0.48
C ASP A 158 13.18 7.88 -0.97
N PHE A 159 12.75 8.24 -2.18
CA PHE A 159 11.62 7.62 -2.86
C PHE A 159 11.77 7.80 -4.37
N LYS A 160 10.92 7.11 -5.14
CA LYS A 160 10.86 7.22 -6.59
C LYS A 160 9.45 7.45 -7.09
N GLN A 161 9.34 8.05 -8.27
CA GLN A 161 8.12 8.13 -9.04
C GLN A 161 8.49 7.85 -10.49
N GLU A 162 7.88 6.81 -11.06
CA GLU A 162 8.22 6.33 -12.41
C GLU A 162 9.75 6.11 -12.55
N ASN A 163 10.41 6.84 -13.46
CA ASN A 163 11.86 6.74 -13.69
C ASN A 163 12.69 7.78 -12.93
N THR A 164 12.10 8.51 -11.98
CA THR A 164 12.80 9.58 -11.24
C THR A 164 12.99 9.17 -9.79
N LYS A 165 14.23 9.22 -9.29
CA LYS A 165 14.56 9.08 -7.87
C LYS A 165 14.63 10.46 -7.22
N PHE A 166 14.08 10.59 -6.02
CA PHE A 166 14.07 11.79 -5.20
C PHE A 166 14.81 11.53 -3.89
N ILE A 167 15.69 12.47 -3.53
CA ILE A 167 16.39 12.51 -2.24
C ILE A 167 16.05 13.86 -1.62
N VAL A 168 15.23 13.84 -0.58
CA VAL A 168 14.63 15.06 -0.02
C VAL A 168 15.16 15.33 1.39
N PHE A 169 15.75 16.50 1.56
CA PHE A 169 16.23 17.07 2.82
C PHE A 169 15.33 18.22 3.27
N ARG A 170 15.61 18.78 4.46
CA ARG A 170 15.01 20.05 4.89
C ARG A 170 15.29 21.13 3.85
N ASN A 171 14.23 21.69 3.25
CA ASN A 171 14.28 22.79 2.28
C ASN A 171 15.16 22.54 1.03
N LYS A 172 15.49 21.29 0.71
CA LYS A 172 16.28 20.92 -0.48
C LYS A 172 15.81 19.59 -1.06
N ILE A 173 15.50 19.59 -2.34
CA ILE A 173 15.05 18.40 -3.08
C ILE A 173 16.08 18.13 -4.17
N LEU A 174 16.69 16.95 -4.14
CA LEU A 174 17.56 16.44 -5.19
C LEU A 174 16.82 15.35 -5.96
N LYS A 175 17.07 15.25 -7.26
CA LYS A 175 16.49 14.19 -8.09
C LYS A 175 17.41 13.82 -9.24
N TYR A 176 17.28 12.59 -9.71
CA TYR A 176 17.99 12.08 -10.88
C TYR A 176 17.14 11.02 -11.59
N GLU A 177 17.39 10.83 -12.88
CA GLU A 177 16.76 9.76 -13.65
C GLU A 177 17.42 8.40 -13.36
N ILE A 178 16.62 7.37 -13.07
CA ILE A 178 17.12 6.03 -12.76
C ILE A 178 17.85 5.46 -14.00
N GLY A 179 19.05 4.92 -13.78
CA GLY A 179 19.96 4.50 -14.85
C GLY A 179 20.89 5.60 -15.38
N ASN A 180 20.66 6.87 -15.04
CA ASN A 180 21.55 7.98 -15.40
C ASN A 180 22.69 8.13 -14.37
N ALA A 181 23.79 7.41 -14.61
CA ALA A 181 24.95 7.40 -13.70
C ALA A 181 25.58 8.78 -13.48
N LYS A 182 25.52 9.68 -14.47
CA LYS A 182 26.10 11.03 -14.37
C LYS A 182 25.29 11.89 -13.40
N GLU A 183 23.96 11.90 -13.53
CA GLU A 183 23.09 12.63 -12.61
C GLU A 183 23.14 12.05 -11.20
N LYS A 184 23.15 10.72 -11.07
CA LYS A 184 23.33 10.04 -9.79
C LYS A 184 24.63 10.48 -9.11
N SER A 185 25.74 10.53 -9.84
CA SER A 185 27.02 11.00 -9.29
C SER A 185 26.94 12.44 -8.77
N ILE A 186 26.29 13.34 -9.50
CA ILE A 186 26.09 14.74 -9.08
C ILE A 186 25.25 14.80 -7.80
N VAL A 187 24.18 14.01 -7.71
CA VAL A 187 23.34 13.94 -6.51
C VAL A 187 24.12 13.39 -5.32
N CYS A 188 24.92 12.32 -5.50
CA CYS A 188 25.78 11.80 -4.44
C CYS A 188 26.81 12.84 -3.97
N ASP A 189 27.43 13.60 -4.89
CA ASP A 189 28.35 14.69 -4.52
C ASP A 189 27.66 15.78 -3.70
N GLU A 190 26.43 16.14 -4.04
CA GLU A 190 25.62 17.07 -3.24
C GLU A 190 25.28 16.50 -1.85
N CYS A 191 24.96 15.21 -1.76
CA CYS A 191 24.73 14.53 -0.47
C CYS A 191 26.00 14.51 0.40
N ARG A 192 27.18 14.29 -0.19
CA ARG A 192 28.47 14.37 0.54
C ARG A 192 28.71 15.75 1.12
N LYS A 193 28.40 16.82 0.38
CA LYS A 193 28.48 18.21 0.88
C LYS A 193 27.54 18.47 2.05
N LEU A 194 26.44 17.71 2.14
CA LEU A 194 25.48 17.76 3.25
C LEU A 194 25.87 16.85 4.43
N GLY A 195 27.00 16.14 4.34
CA GLY A 195 27.53 15.28 5.40
C GLY A 195 26.95 13.87 5.41
N ILE A 196 26.34 13.41 4.31
CA ILE A 196 25.82 12.05 4.19
C ILE A 196 26.96 11.10 3.79
N PRO A 197 27.17 10.00 4.54
CA PRO A 197 28.23 9.05 4.25
C PRO A 197 27.82 8.11 3.10
N ASP A 198 28.82 7.57 2.38
CA ASP A 198 28.59 6.73 1.19
C ASP A 198 27.79 5.46 1.51
N GLU A 199 27.90 4.91 2.72
CA GLU A 199 27.14 3.71 3.10
C GLU A 199 25.61 3.94 3.13
N GLN A 200 25.18 5.20 3.27
CA GLN A 200 23.76 5.57 3.26
C GLN A 200 23.22 5.89 1.86
N MET A 201 24.09 5.86 0.83
CA MET A 201 23.73 6.18 -0.55
C MET A 201 23.63 4.93 -1.45
N HIS A 202 23.54 3.74 -0.84
CA HIS A 202 23.25 2.47 -1.52
C HIS A 202 21.76 2.31 -1.84
N TRP A 203 21.21 3.25 -2.61
CA TRP A 203 19.78 3.22 -2.96
C TRP A 203 19.50 2.14 -4.01
N GLN A 204 18.47 1.34 -3.76
CA GLN A 204 17.91 0.45 -4.78
C GLN A 204 17.25 1.32 -5.87
N GLU A 205 17.59 0.99 -7.12
CA GLU A 205 17.05 1.60 -8.34
C GLU A 205 15.81 0.83 -8.81
#